data_AF-A0A377LU01-F1
#
_entry.id   AF-A0A377LU01-F1
#
_cell.length_a   1.000
_cell.length_b   1.000
_cell.length_c   1.000
_cell.angle_alpha   90.00
_cell.angle_beta   90.00
_cell.angle_gamma   90.00
#
_symmetry.space_group_name_H-M   'P 1'
#
loop_
_entity.id
_entity.type
_entity.pdbx_description
1 polymer ?
#
loop_
_entity_poly.entity_id
_entity_poly.type
_entity_poly.pdbx_seq_one_letter_code
_entity_poly.pdbx_strand_id
1 'polypeptide(L)'
;MNGLPVKDNQTLADSFNDPQVDRSEYLRGYADGQKKVCEEGFIHAWGVAGKSFPASCDTVENAAKLHESWQQGMDKSMRSSRLN
;
A
#
# COMPACT_ATOMS: atom_id res chain seq x y z
N MET A 1 -1.34 -9.69 -0.54
CA MET A 1 -0.35 -8.79 0.09
C MET A 1 -1.03 -7.45 0.31
N ASN A 2 -0.99 -6.92 1.53
CA ASN A 2 -1.43 -5.56 1.85
C ASN A 2 -0.19 -4.66 1.71
N GLY A 3 -0.30 -3.43 1.21
CA GLY A 3 0.85 -2.52 1.19
C GLY A 3 1.34 -2.33 2.61
N LEU A 4 2.62 -2.66 2.85
CA LEU A 4 3.18 -2.73 4.20
C LEU A 4 3.65 -1.34 4.67
N PRO A 5 3.58 -1.05 5.97
CA PRO A 5 4.25 0.13 6.51
C PRO A 5 5.78 0.02 6.32
N VAL A 6 6.46 1.16 6.40
CA VAL A 6 7.93 1.21 6.44
C VAL A 6 8.42 0.39 7.63
N LYS A 7 9.36 -0.51 7.40
CA LYS A 7 10.02 -1.31 8.45
C LYS A 7 11.10 -0.49 9.16
N ASP A 8 11.22 -0.69 10.47
CA ASP A 8 12.35 -0.18 11.25
C ASP A 8 13.63 -0.99 10.99
N ASN A 9 14.77 -0.52 11.53
CA ASN A 9 16.06 -1.17 11.29
C ASN A 9 16.14 -2.56 11.90
N GLN A 10 15.55 -2.78 13.07
CA GLN A 10 15.58 -4.09 13.70
C GLN A 10 14.84 -5.13 12.84
N THR A 11 13.63 -4.78 12.38
CA THR A 11 12.83 -5.62 11.49
C THR A 11 13.54 -5.91 10.17
N LEU A 12 14.25 -4.91 9.61
CA LEU A 12 15.03 -5.10 8.40
C LEU A 12 16.23 -6.03 8.65
N ALA A 13 16.96 -5.83 9.74
CA ALA A 13 18.10 -6.66 10.10
C ALA A 13 17.70 -8.13 10.28
N ASP A 14 16.58 -8.35 10.98
CA ASP A 14 16.02 -9.70 11.15
C ASP A 14 15.53 -10.29 9.80
N SER A 15 14.90 -9.47 8.94
CA SER A 15 14.39 -9.91 7.63
C SER A 15 15.51 -10.30 6.66
N PHE A 16 16.64 -9.58 6.68
CA PHE A 16 17.77 -9.79 5.78
C PHE A 16 18.88 -10.65 6.39
N ASN A 17 18.76 -11.01 7.67
CA ASN A 17 19.82 -11.65 8.45
C ASN A 17 21.15 -10.88 8.35
N ASP A 18 21.05 -9.55 8.44
CA ASP A 18 22.17 -8.61 8.32
C ASP A 18 22.05 -7.51 9.39
N PRO A 19 22.97 -7.44 10.37
CA PRO A 19 22.93 -6.40 11.40
C PRO A 19 23.25 -4.98 10.87
N GLN A 20 23.80 -4.85 9.65
CA GLN A 20 24.21 -3.59 9.03
C GLN A 20 23.39 -3.24 7.79
N VAL A 21 22.07 -3.34 7.88
CA VAL A 21 21.17 -2.98 6.78
C VAL A 21 21.41 -1.57 6.24
N ASP A 22 21.51 -1.44 4.92
CA ASP A 22 21.46 -0.14 4.25
C ASP A 22 20.03 0.40 4.28
N ARG A 23 19.72 1.19 5.32
CA ARG A 23 18.41 1.83 5.47
C ARG A 23 18.11 2.79 4.31
N SER A 24 19.13 3.45 3.76
CA SER A 24 18.95 4.42 2.67
C SER A 24 18.54 3.73 1.37
N GLU A 25 19.18 2.62 1.03
CA GLU A 25 18.76 1.76 -0.09
C GLU A 25 17.34 1.22 0.10
N TYR A 26 17.03 0.70 1.29
CA TYR A 26 15.68 0.23 1.61
C TYR A 26 14.62 1.33 1.40
N LEU A 27 14.85 2.53 1.93
CA LEU A 27 13.90 3.64 1.81
C LEU A 27 13.71 4.10 0.36
N ARG A 28 14.78 4.08 -0.45
CA ARG A 28 14.68 4.36 -1.90
C ARG A 28 13.77 3.34 -2.59
N GLY A 29 14.01 2.05 -2.38
CA GLY A 29 13.18 0.99 -2.94
C GLY A 29 11.72 1.04 -2.43
N TYR A 30 11.52 1.35 -1.15
CA TYR A 30 10.19 1.54 -0.57
C TYR A 30 9.44 2.69 -1.23
N ALA A 31 10.08 3.86 -1.38
CA ALA A 31 9.48 5.03 -2.01
C ALA A 31 9.10 4.76 -3.48
N ASP A 32 9.95 4.02 -4.22
CA ASP A 32 9.66 3.65 -5.60
C ASP A 32 8.49 2.66 -5.72
N GLY A 33 8.37 1.71 -4.78
CA GLY A 33 7.20 0.84 -4.68
C GLY A 33 5.94 1.60 -4.29
N GLN A 34 6.04 2.51 -3.32
CA GLN A 34 4.95 3.34 -2.84
C GLN A 34 4.37 4.20 -3.97
N LYS A 35 5.21 4.85 -4.79
CA LYS A 35 4.75 5.63 -5.95
C LYS A 35 3.89 4.82 -6.91
N LYS A 36 4.26 3.57 -7.21
CA LYS A 36 3.53 2.70 -8.14
C LYS A 36 2.20 2.21 -7.57
N VAL A 37 2.16 1.93 -6.27
CA VAL A 37 0.95 1.41 -5.59
C VAL A 37 -0.03 2.54 -5.29
N CYS A 38 0.46 3.71 -4.87
CA CYS A 38 -0.35 4.83 -4.44
C CYS A 38 -0.78 5.74 -5.61
N GLU A 39 -1.09 5.14 -6.76
CA GLU A 39 -1.74 5.81 -7.88
C GLU A 39 -3.26 5.63 -7.80
N GLU A 40 -4.01 6.69 -8.07
CA GLU A 40 -5.47 6.70 -7.88
C GLU A 40 -6.19 5.58 -8.65
N GLY A 41 -5.79 5.32 -9.90
CA GLY A 41 -6.36 4.25 -10.72
C GLY A 41 -6.02 2.85 -10.19
N PHE A 42 -4.78 2.65 -9.72
CA PHE A 42 -4.35 1.39 -9.12
C PHE A 42 -5.12 1.12 -7.82
N ILE A 43 -5.23 2.13 -6.96
CA ILE A 43 -5.92 2.05 -5.68
C ILE A 43 -7.43 1.80 -5.85
N HIS A 44 -8.06 2.42 -6.84
CA HIS A 44 -9.45 2.09 -7.19
C HIS A 44 -9.59 0.62 -7.57
N ALA A 45 -8.75 0.12 -8.49
CA ALA A 45 -8.78 -1.28 -8.91
C ALA A 45 -8.48 -2.24 -7.74
N TRP A 46 -7.62 -1.83 -6.81
CA TRP A 46 -7.31 -2.54 -5.58
C TRP A 46 -8.54 -2.70 -4.67
N GLY A 47 -9.32 -1.62 -4.53
CA GLY A 47 -10.61 -1.62 -3.84
C GLY A 47 -11.65 -2.49 -4.56
N VAL A 48 -11.74 -2.43 -5.90
CA VAL A 48 -12.62 -3.32 -6.69
C VAL A 48 -12.28 -4.80 -6.44
N ALA A 49 -11.00 -5.12 -6.27
CA ALA A 49 -10.54 -6.45 -5.92
C ALA A 49 -10.81 -6.86 -4.45
N GLY A 50 -11.51 -6.02 -3.67
CA GLY A 50 -11.90 -6.30 -2.28
C GLY A 50 -10.74 -6.26 -1.29
N LYS A 51 -9.61 -5.66 -1.66
CA LYS A 51 -8.41 -5.62 -0.82
C LYS A 51 -8.45 -4.41 0.12
N SER A 52 -7.91 -4.57 1.33
CA SER A 52 -7.78 -3.46 2.28
C SER A 52 -6.91 -2.33 1.71
N PHE A 53 -7.17 -1.10 2.13
CA PHE A 53 -6.35 0.05 1.77
C PHE A 53 -4.88 -0.25 2.12
N PRO A 54 -3.92 -0.01 1.21
CA PRO A 54 -2.51 -0.26 1.48
C PRO A 54 -2.00 0.69 2.56
N ALA A 55 -1.43 0.16 3.66
CA ALA A 55 -0.88 0.99 4.72
C ALA A 55 0.30 1.85 4.23
N SER A 56 0.97 1.42 3.16
CA SER A 56 1.98 2.23 2.47
C SER A 56 1.42 3.54 1.90
N CYS A 57 0.11 3.66 1.69
CA CYS A 57 -0.51 4.88 1.15
C CYS A 57 -1.14 5.77 2.24
N ASP A 58 -1.07 5.40 3.52
CA ASP A 58 -1.62 6.22 4.62
C ASP A 58 -0.79 7.50 4.85
N THR A 59 0.48 7.50 4.44
CA THR A 59 1.43 8.58 4.76
C THR A 59 1.78 9.48 3.57
N VAL A 60 1.21 9.23 2.38
CA VAL A 60 1.46 10.10 1.21
C VAL A 60 0.61 11.37 1.30
N GLU A 61 1.07 12.45 0.68
CA GLU A 61 0.41 13.78 0.75
C GLU A 61 -1.05 13.74 0.32
N ASN A 62 -1.38 12.94 -0.71
CA ASN A 62 -2.72 12.78 -1.25
C ASN A 62 -3.49 11.58 -0.66
N ALA A 63 -3.12 11.08 0.53
CA ALA A 63 -3.71 9.88 1.15
C ALA A 63 -5.24 9.92 1.23
N ALA A 64 -5.82 11.09 1.59
CA ALA A 64 -7.27 11.26 1.65
C ALA A 64 -7.94 10.98 0.29
N LYS A 65 -7.39 11.53 -0.79
CA LYS A 65 -7.88 11.32 -2.16
C LYS A 65 -7.76 9.85 -2.58
N LEU A 66 -6.65 9.21 -2.24
CA LEU A 66 -6.47 7.78 -2.52
C LEU A 66 -7.46 6.92 -1.75
N HIS A 67 -7.74 7.26 -0.50
CA HIS A 67 -8.71 6.55 0.33
C HIS A 67 -10.13 6.68 -0.22
N GLU A 68 -10.52 7.85 -0.74
CA GLU A 68 -11.79 8.03 -1.45
C GLU A 68 -11.88 7.14 -2.70
N SER A 69 -10.84 7.14 -3.53
CA SER A 69 -10.76 6.30 -4.73
C SER A 69 -10.85 4.80 -4.39
N TRP A 70 -10.14 4.36 -3.35
CA TRP A 70 -10.21 3.01 -2.84
C TRP A 70 -11.63 2.64 -2.39
N GLN A 71 -12.27 3.51 -1.60
CA GLN A 71 -13.61 3.29 -1.08
C GLN A 71 -14.64 3.13 -2.19
N GLN A 72 -14.55 3.95 -3.25
CA GLN A 72 -15.40 3.81 -4.44
C GLN A 72 -15.24 2.42 -5.09
N GLY A 73 -14.00 1.92 -5.17
CA GLY A 73 -13.73 0.58 -5.67
C GLY A 73 -14.31 -0.52 -4.78
N MET A 74 -14.12 -0.40 -3.47
CA MET A 74 -14.67 -1.33 -2.47
C MET A 74 -16.20 -1.38 -2.52
N ASP A 75 -16.86 -0.23 -2.59
CA ASP A 75 -18.31 -0.13 -2.70
C ASP A 75 -18.83 -0.84 -3.96
N LYS A 76 -18.12 -0.68 -5.09
CA LYS A 76 -18.42 -1.40 -6.33
C LYS A 76 -18.25 -2.92 -6.16
N SER A 77 -17.18 -3.36 -5.51
CA SER A 77 -16.94 -4.77 -5.20
C SER A 77 -18.11 -5.36 -4.40
N MET A 78 -18.49 -4.70 -3.30
CA MET A 78 -19.58 -5.15 -2.43
C MET A 78 -20.93 -5.18 -3.14
N ARG A 79 -21.23 -4.19 -3.98
CA ARG A 79 -22.47 -4.18 -4.79
C ARG A 79 -22.49 -5.35 -5.77
N SER A 80 -21.38 -5.61 -6.45
CA SER A 80 -21.27 -6.75 -7.38
C SER A 80 -21.45 -8.09 -6.68
N SER A 81 -20.92 -8.27 -5.46
CA SER A 81 -21.07 -9.50 -4.70
C SER A 81 -22.49 -9.75 -4.20
N ARG A 82 -23.30 -8.71 -4.01
CA ARG A 82 -24.70 -8.84 -3.57
C ARG A 82 -25.69 -9.17 -4.69
N LEU A 83 -25.30 -8.90 -5.93
CA LEU A 83 -26.12 -9.17 -7.13
C LEU A 83 -25.88 -10.56 -7.72
N ASN A 84 -24.92 -11.32 -7.16
CA ASN A 84 -24.58 -12.68 -7.56
C ASN A 84 -25.15 -13.72 -6.58
#